data_AF-A0A7C3YFX4-F1
#
_entry.id   AF-A0A7C3YFX4-F1
#
_cell.length_a   1.000
_cell.length_b   1.000
_cell.length_c   1.000
_cell.angle_alpha   90.00
_cell.angle_beta   90.00
_cell.angle_gamma   90.00
#
_symmetry.space_group_name_H-M   'P 1'
#
loop_
_entity.id
_entity.type
_entity.pdbx_description
1 polymer ?
#
loop_
_entity_poly.entity_id
_entity_poly.type
_entity_poly.pdbx_seq_one_letter_code
_entity_poly.pdbx_strand_id
1 'polypeptide(L)'
;MSTPGIMDLTDLVTHGRLFIPPSDNTRVEAFIPTRFPANHASQLAEAHNGDLLCVWFAGTEEGNSDVKIALSRLPAGGDRWTEPVLISDDYTRSEQNPMLFVAPDGRVWCFWTAQETRPGRRADWDKLVASGQATGSFNKQWTSIVRRRISEDNGHTWGPIEVAFGKPGSFIRQRIVVMSNGDWIFPFYYSLEAGGWHGDDYTVMQISSDQGKTWTEYPVPNS
;
A
#
# COMPACT_ATOMS: atom_id res chain seq x y z
N MET A 1 -25.64 -12.54 -36.62
CA MET A 1 -24.42 -12.10 -35.93
C MET A 1 -24.67 -10.66 -35.52
N SER A 2 -24.87 -10.39 -34.23
CA SER A 2 -25.06 -9.02 -33.74
C SER A 2 -23.72 -8.28 -33.84
N THR A 3 -23.74 -7.11 -34.47
CA THR A 3 -22.65 -6.14 -34.42
C THR A 3 -22.28 -5.92 -32.94
N PRO A 4 -20.99 -5.94 -32.54
CA PRO A 4 -20.64 -5.58 -31.18
C PRO A 4 -21.04 -4.11 -31.00
N GLY A 5 -22.06 -3.87 -30.17
CA GLY A 5 -22.46 -2.51 -29.82
C GLY A 5 -21.29 -1.78 -29.17
N ILE A 6 -21.19 -0.47 -29.40
CA ILE A 6 -20.26 0.39 -28.66
C ILE A 6 -20.51 0.16 -27.16
N MET A 7 -19.49 -0.28 -26.45
CA MET A 7 -19.56 -0.51 -25.00
C MET A 7 -19.40 0.84 -24.31
N ASP A 8 -20.42 1.30 -23.59
CA ASP A 8 -20.28 2.46 -22.72
C ASP A 8 -19.54 2.05 -21.45
N LEU A 9 -18.22 2.28 -21.47
CA LEU A 9 -17.38 2.00 -20.32
C LEU A 9 -17.80 2.84 -19.11
N THR A 10 -18.40 4.03 -19.31
CA THR A 10 -18.84 4.93 -18.23
C THR A 10 -19.92 4.28 -17.37
N ASP A 11 -20.88 3.59 -18.00
CA ASP A 11 -21.93 2.84 -17.31
C ASP A 11 -21.39 1.58 -16.59
N LEU A 12 -20.38 0.93 -17.18
CA LEU A 12 -19.70 -0.24 -16.59
C LEU A 12 -18.74 0.14 -15.45
N VAL A 13 -18.16 1.35 -15.47
CA VAL A 13 -17.21 1.83 -14.45
C VAL A 13 -17.89 2.57 -13.29
N THR A 14 -19.18 2.33 -13.04
CA THR A 14 -19.96 3.12 -12.08
C THR A 14 -19.61 2.85 -10.61
N HIS A 15 -18.95 3.81 -9.96
CA HIS A 15 -18.86 3.95 -8.48
C HIS A 15 -18.60 2.63 -7.73
N GLY A 16 -17.61 1.85 -8.18
CA GLY A 16 -17.21 0.62 -7.50
C GLY A 16 -18.16 -0.56 -7.68
N ARG A 17 -19.12 -0.54 -8.61
CA ARG A 17 -20.01 -1.69 -8.82
C ARG A 17 -19.26 -2.84 -9.48
N LEU A 18 -19.54 -4.06 -9.00
CA LEU A 18 -19.11 -5.29 -9.65
C LEU A 18 -19.86 -5.49 -10.97
N PHE A 19 -19.16 -5.90 -12.01
CA PHE A 19 -19.74 -6.30 -13.29
C PHE A 19 -18.96 -7.47 -13.89
N ILE A 20 -19.61 -8.20 -14.80
CA ILE A 20 -18.97 -9.25 -15.58
C ILE A 20 -18.60 -8.65 -16.94
N PRO A 21 -17.31 -8.62 -17.33
CA PRO A 21 -16.90 -8.08 -18.62
C PRO A 21 -17.62 -8.79 -19.78
N PRO A 22 -18.19 -8.05 -20.74
CA PRO A 22 -18.90 -8.68 -21.87
C PRO A 22 -18.01 -9.57 -22.75
N SER A 23 -16.70 -9.32 -22.74
CA SER A 23 -15.70 -10.12 -23.46
C SER A 23 -15.15 -11.31 -22.67
N ASP A 24 -15.43 -11.40 -21.37
CA ASP A 24 -14.88 -12.45 -20.49
C ASP A 24 -15.84 -12.70 -19.31
N ASN A 25 -16.69 -13.72 -19.46
CA ASN A 25 -17.66 -14.09 -18.42
C ASN A 25 -17.07 -14.93 -17.28
N THR A 26 -15.75 -15.15 -17.27
CA THR A 26 -15.07 -15.95 -16.24
C THR A 26 -14.53 -15.12 -15.09
N ARG A 27 -14.62 -13.79 -15.18
CA ARG A 27 -14.14 -12.86 -14.15
C ARG A 27 -15.18 -11.82 -13.76
N VAL A 28 -15.01 -11.29 -12.56
CA VAL A 28 -15.76 -10.13 -12.05
C VAL A 28 -14.77 -8.98 -11.91
N GLU A 29 -15.16 -7.82 -12.42
CA GLU A 29 -14.39 -6.59 -12.35
C GLU A 29 -15.15 -5.50 -11.62
N ALA A 30 -14.41 -4.51 -11.13
CA ALA A 30 -14.95 -3.25 -10.65
C ALA A 30 -13.92 -2.14 -10.81
N PHE A 31 -14.41 -0.93 -11.04
CA PHE A 31 -13.59 0.29 -11.02
C PHE A 31 -13.89 1.04 -9.72
N ILE A 32 -12.94 0.97 -8.78
CA ILE A 32 -13.05 1.70 -7.51
C ILE A 32 -12.75 3.18 -7.80
N PRO A 33 -13.66 4.11 -7.48
CA PRO A 33 -13.46 5.53 -7.76
C PRO A 33 -12.26 6.05 -6.96
N THR A 34 -11.51 6.98 -7.54
CA THR A 34 -10.41 7.67 -6.84
C THR A 34 -10.48 9.17 -7.11
N ARG A 35 -10.15 9.96 -6.09
CA ARG A 35 -10.08 11.43 -6.17
C ARG A 35 -8.71 11.94 -6.55
N PHE A 36 -7.74 11.02 -6.69
CA PHE A 36 -6.34 11.35 -6.87
C PHE A 36 -5.85 10.90 -8.25
N PRO A 37 -4.97 11.68 -8.90
CA PRO A 37 -4.44 11.33 -10.22
C PRO A 37 -3.44 10.15 -10.18
N ALA A 38 -2.70 9.98 -9.08
CA ALA A 38 -1.79 8.85 -8.90
C ALA A 38 -2.36 7.84 -7.89
N ASN A 39 -2.45 6.57 -8.28
CA ASN A 39 -2.92 5.46 -7.45
C ASN A 39 -2.09 4.23 -7.72
N HIS A 40 -1.43 3.67 -6.71
CA HIS A 40 -0.43 2.62 -6.90
C HIS A 40 -0.38 1.64 -5.71
N ALA A 41 0.22 0.48 -5.98
CA ALA A 41 0.46 -0.60 -5.01
C ALA A 41 -0.79 -1.01 -4.24
N SER A 42 -1.85 -1.37 -4.98
CA SER A 42 -3.06 -1.91 -4.38
C SER A 42 -2.82 -3.29 -3.74
N GLN A 43 -3.51 -3.54 -2.64
CA GLN A 43 -3.44 -4.78 -1.89
C GLN A 43 -4.80 -5.12 -1.30
N LEU A 44 -5.15 -6.40 -1.33
CA LEU A 44 -6.47 -6.93 -0.97
C LEU A 44 -6.37 -7.90 0.21
N ALA A 45 -7.32 -7.84 1.13
CA ALA A 45 -7.51 -8.84 2.17
C ALA A 45 -9.00 -9.10 2.44
N GLU A 46 -9.33 -10.34 2.79
CA GLU A 46 -10.66 -10.72 3.28
C GLU A 46 -10.67 -10.63 4.81
N ALA A 47 -11.54 -9.79 5.36
CA ALA A 47 -11.73 -9.66 6.80
C ALA A 47 -12.56 -10.81 7.37
N HIS A 48 -12.54 -11.02 8.68
CA HIS A 48 -13.23 -12.15 9.33
C HIS A 48 -14.76 -12.14 9.15
N ASN A 49 -15.35 -10.97 8.89
CA ASN A 49 -16.77 -10.84 8.58
C ASN A 49 -17.11 -11.16 7.11
N GLY A 50 -16.12 -11.55 6.29
CA GLY A 50 -16.27 -11.86 4.87
C GLY A 50 -16.19 -10.64 3.95
N ASP A 51 -15.99 -9.44 4.48
CA ASP A 51 -15.80 -8.25 3.66
C ASP A 51 -14.43 -8.30 2.97
N LEU A 52 -14.37 -7.82 1.73
CA LEU A 52 -13.09 -7.57 1.06
C LEU A 52 -12.65 -6.13 1.33
N LEU A 53 -11.41 -5.97 1.76
CA LEU A 53 -10.74 -4.69 1.98
C LEU A 53 -9.69 -4.50 0.90
N CYS A 54 -9.70 -3.35 0.24
CA CYS A 54 -8.67 -2.94 -0.72
C CYS A 54 -8.00 -1.67 -0.22
N VAL A 55 -6.67 -1.69 -0.12
CA VAL A 55 -5.84 -0.51 0.20
C VAL A 55 -4.90 -0.20 -0.95
N TRP A 56 -4.57 1.07 -1.13
CA TRP A 56 -3.56 1.56 -2.08
C TRP A 56 -3.05 2.91 -1.60
N PHE A 57 -1.93 3.39 -2.14
CA PHE A 57 -1.55 4.78 -1.91
C PHE A 57 -2.04 5.68 -3.03
N ALA A 58 -2.50 6.88 -2.66
CA ALA A 58 -3.11 7.82 -3.56
C ALA A 58 -2.65 9.25 -3.26
N GLY A 59 -2.42 10.07 -4.29
CA GLY A 59 -1.99 11.46 -4.14
C GLY A 59 -1.77 12.14 -5.49
N THR A 60 -1.17 13.34 -5.48
CA THR A 60 -0.84 14.07 -6.73
C THR A 60 0.24 13.37 -7.55
N GLU A 61 1.31 12.91 -6.91
CA GLU A 61 2.43 12.20 -7.55
C GLU A 61 3.18 11.38 -6.51
N GLU A 62 3.73 10.22 -6.89
CA GLU A 62 4.55 9.41 -5.99
C GLU A 62 5.70 10.24 -5.41
N GLY A 63 5.89 10.15 -4.08
CA GLY A 63 6.92 10.87 -3.33
C GLY A 63 6.44 12.18 -2.72
N ASN A 64 5.30 12.72 -3.17
CA ASN A 64 4.74 13.94 -2.60
C ASN A 64 4.16 13.72 -1.20
N SER A 65 4.09 14.80 -0.43
CA SER A 65 3.60 14.80 0.96
C SER A 65 2.10 14.62 1.09
N ASP A 66 1.34 14.77 0.02
CA ASP A 66 -0.10 14.52 -0.03
C ASP A 66 -0.44 13.07 -0.42
N VAL A 67 0.57 12.22 -0.66
CA VAL A 67 0.35 10.78 -0.85
C VAL A 67 -0.07 10.16 0.49
N LYS A 68 -1.21 9.48 0.49
CA LYS A 68 -1.88 8.89 1.65
C LYS A 68 -2.39 7.49 1.34
N ILE A 69 -2.66 6.70 2.38
CA ILE A 69 -3.24 5.37 2.25
C ILE A 69 -4.75 5.49 2.16
N ALA A 70 -5.31 5.08 1.02
CA ALA A 70 -6.74 4.96 0.80
C ALA A 70 -7.19 3.52 1.09
N LEU A 71 -8.42 3.38 1.57
CA LEU A 71 -9.09 2.11 1.80
C LEU A 71 -10.50 2.16 1.20
N SER A 72 -10.89 1.11 0.49
CA SER A 72 -12.28 0.84 0.10
C SER A 72 -12.67 -0.57 0.52
N ARG A 73 -13.96 -0.79 0.76
CA ARG A 73 -14.55 -2.04 1.24
C ARG A 73 -15.60 -2.54 0.27
N LEU A 74 -15.62 -3.84 0.00
CA LEU A 74 -16.74 -4.54 -0.61
C LEU A 74 -17.40 -5.39 0.49
N PRO A 75 -18.61 -5.03 0.95
CA PRO A 75 -19.32 -5.81 1.95
C PRO A 75 -19.59 -7.24 1.49
N ALA A 76 -19.53 -8.20 2.41
CA ALA A 76 -19.85 -9.61 2.14
C ALA A 76 -21.24 -9.74 1.50
N GLY A 77 -21.31 -10.42 0.35
CA GLY A 77 -22.54 -10.56 -0.42
C GLY A 77 -23.05 -9.29 -1.13
N GLY A 78 -22.32 -8.18 -1.02
CA GLY A 78 -22.59 -6.94 -1.75
C GLY A 78 -22.05 -6.96 -3.18
N ASP A 79 -22.52 -6.03 -4.00
CA ASP A 79 -22.10 -5.86 -5.40
C ASP A 79 -21.38 -4.52 -5.65
N ARG A 80 -20.96 -3.81 -4.59
CA ARG A 80 -20.40 -2.46 -4.70
C ARG A 80 -19.35 -2.16 -3.64
N TRP A 81 -18.20 -1.68 -4.11
CA TRP A 81 -17.15 -1.08 -3.29
C TRP A 81 -17.60 0.27 -2.71
N THR A 82 -17.29 0.54 -1.45
CA THR A 82 -17.56 1.83 -0.81
C THR A 82 -16.71 2.94 -1.43
N GLU A 83 -17.16 4.18 -1.32
CA GLU A 83 -16.29 5.32 -1.56
C GLU A 83 -15.02 5.21 -0.69
N PRO A 84 -13.82 5.45 -1.25
CA PRO A 84 -12.58 5.30 -0.50
C PRO A 84 -12.48 6.32 0.63
N VAL A 85 -11.91 5.89 1.74
CA VAL A 85 -11.53 6.74 2.87
C VAL A 85 -10.01 6.74 3.04
N LEU A 86 -9.44 7.87 3.44
CA LEU A 86 -8.03 7.91 3.82
C LEU A 86 -7.87 7.38 5.24
N ILE A 87 -6.94 6.46 5.43
CA ILE A 87 -6.63 5.85 6.75
C ILE A 87 -5.26 6.30 7.28
N SER A 88 -4.64 7.28 6.61
CA SER A 88 -3.40 7.92 7.03
C SER A 88 -3.48 9.42 6.73
N ASP A 89 -2.77 10.25 7.50
CA ASP A 89 -2.96 11.71 7.51
C ASP A 89 -1.68 12.52 7.82
N ASP A 90 -0.48 11.91 7.71
CA ASP A 90 0.76 12.64 7.96
C ASP A 90 1.28 13.35 6.71
N TYR A 91 1.19 14.69 6.71
CA TYR A 91 1.65 15.55 5.63
C TYR A 91 3.15 15.90 5.68
N THR A 92 3.90 15.37 6.65
CA THR A 92 5.36 15.50 6.69
C THR A 92 6.05 14.38 5.90
N ARG A 93 5.31 13.34 5.50
CA ARG A 93 5.81 12.16 4.79
C ARG A 93 4.91 11.76 3.62
N SER A 94 5.50 11.04 2.66
CA SER A 94 4.79 10.36 1.59
C SER A 94 4.49 8.93 2.04
N GLU A 95 3.21 8.58 2.19
CA GLU A 95 2.76 7.31 2.76
C GLU A 95 2.37 6.33 1.65
N GLN A 96 3.08 5.21 1.54
CA GLN A 96 3.13 4.37 0.34
C GLN A 96 3.16 2.87 0.65
N ASN A 97 2.93 2.06 -0.38
CA ASN A 97 3.00 0.60 -0.35
C ASN A 97 2.26 -0.02 0.85
N PRO A 98 0.96 0.27 1.00
CA PRO A 98 0.19 -0.28 2.10
C PRO A 98 0.02 -1.78 1.95
N MET A 99 -0.18 -2.44 3.07
CA MET A 99 -0.58 -3.83 3.13
C MET A 99 -1.53 -4.06 4.31
N LEU A 100 -2.43 -4.99 4.14
CA LEU A 100 -3.32 -5.54 5.14
C LEU A 100 -2.83 -6.92 5.57
N PHE A 101 -2.85 -7.16 6.86
CA PHE A 101 -2.67 -8.45 7.48
C PHE A 101 -3.84 -8.71 8.43
N VAL A 102 -4.61 -9.75 8.13
CA VAL A 102 -5.74 -10.20 8.95
C VAL A 102 -5.17 -11.23 9.92
N ALA A 103 -4.95 -10.79 11.16
CA ALA A 103 -4.25 -11.57 12.17
C ALA A 103 -5.13 -12.71 12.71
N PRO A 104 -4.54 -13.84 13.17
CA PRO A 104 -5.31 -14.98 13.69
C PRO A 104 -6.23 -14.66 14.88
N ASP A 105 -6.02 -13.53 15.56
CA ASP A 105 -6.80 -13.08 16.71
C ASP A 105 -8.02 -12.23 16.34
N GLY A 106 -8.34 -12.10 15.05
CA GLY A 106 -9.49 -11.32 14.58
C GLY A 106 -9.14 -9.91 14.10
N ARG A 107 -8.01 -9.35 14.52
CA ARG A 107 -7.65 -7.95 14.25
C ARG A 107 -7.14 -7.77 12.82
N VAL A 108 -7.41 -6.60 12.24
CA VAL A 108 -6.88 -6.21 10.92
C VAL A 108 -5.77 -5.20 11.11
N TRP A 109 -4.58 -5.52 10.62
CA TRP A 109 -3.41 -4.67 10.71
C TRP A 109 -3.18 -4.05 9.34
N CYS A 110 -3.02 -2.73 9.28
CA CYS A 110 -2.56 -2.05 8.08
C CYS A 110 -1.15 -1.52 8.33
N PHE A 111 -0.19 -1.95 7.51
CA PHE A 111 1.15 -1.40 7.50
C PHE A 111 1.39 -0.59 6.23
N TRP A 112 2.27 0.39 6.28
CA TRP A 112 2.74 1.10 5.09
C TRP A 112 4.13 1.67 5.30
N THR A 113 4.79 1.97 4.18
CA THR A 113 6.08 2.65 4.14
C THR A 113 5.85 4.17 4.16
N ALA A 114 6.58 4.93 4.95
CA ALA A 114 6.47 6.38 5.02
C ALA A 114 7.83 7.05 4.86
N GLN A 115 8.08 7.69 3.72
CA GLN A 115 9.34 8.39 3.41
C GLN A 115 9.24 9.89 3.63
N GLU A 116 10.36 10.55 3.93
CA GLU A 116 10.43 12.01 3.90
C GLU A 116 10.15 12.55 2.50
N THR A 117 9.73 13.80 2.42
CA THR A 117 9.31 14.43 1.16
C THR A 117 10.28 15.54 0.74
N ARG A 118 10.10 16.02 -0.49
CA ARG A 118 10.74 17.23 -1.00
C ARG A 118 9.65 18.25 -1.37
N PRO A 119 9.93 19.56 -1.25
CA PRO A 119 9.00 20.58 -1.74
C PRO A 119 8.96 20.58 -3.27
N GLY A 120 7.83 21.02 -3.83
CA GLY A 120 7.63 21.14 -5.27
C GLY A 120 7.26 19.82 -5.95
N ARG A 121 7.30 19.81 -7.29
CA ARG A 121 7.00 18.64 -8.12
C ARG A 121 8.28 17.97 -8.59
N ARG A 122 8.21 16.68 -8.90
CA ARG A 122 9.34 15.91 -9.44
C ARG A 122 9.99 16.58 -10.65
N ALA A 123 9.17 17.03 -11.60
CA ALA A 123 9.65 17.70 -12.80
C ALA A 123 10.46 18.99 -12.53
N ASP A 124 10.20 19.67 -11.42
CA ASP A 124 10.96 20.86 -11.03
C ASP A 124 12.26 20.48 -10.31
N TRP A 125 12.24 19.42 -9.50
CA TRP A 125 13.45 18.83 -8.91
C TRP A 125 14.41 18.32 -9.98
N ASP A 126 13.91 17.62 -10.99
CA ASP A 126 14.71 17.05 -12.07
C ASP A 126 15.45 18.16 -12.85
N LYS A 127 14.85 19.35 -13.01
CA LYS A 127 15.51 20.52 -13.60
C LYS A 127 16.64 21.04 -12.72
N LEU A 128 16.47 21.07 -11.40
CA LEU A 128 17.52 21.48 -10.45
C LEU A 128 18.70 20.48 -10.47
N VAL A 129 18.41 19.19 -10.61
CA VAL A 129 19.45 18.17 -10.78
C VAL A 129 20.19 18.37 -12.11
N ALA A 130 19.45 18.56 -13.20
CA ALA A 130 20.02 18.79 -14.53
C ALA A 130 20.86 20.08 -14.61
N SER A 131 20.53 21.12 -13.84
CA SER A 131 21.30 22.37 -13.76
C SER A 131 22.49 22.30 -12.79
N GLY A 132 22.68 21.19 -12.08
CA GLY A 132 23.72 21.04 -11.06
C GLY A 132 23.44 21.77 -9.74
N GLN A 133 22.21 22.27 -9.53
CA GLN A 133 21.78 22.97 -8.32
C GLN A 133 21.28 22.02 -7.22
N ALA A 134 20.98 20.77 -7.58
CA ALA A 134 20.59 19.71 -6.66
C ALA A 134 21.22 18.38 -7.09
N THR A 135 21.15 17.37 -6.21
CA THR A 135 21.63 16.00 -6.49
C THR A 135 20.65 14.97 -5.94
N GLY A 136 20.66 13.78 -6.53
CA GLY A 136 19.85 12.64 -6.08
C GLY A 136 18.40 12.62 -6.59
N SER A 137 17.70 11.54 -6.26
CA SER A 137 16.30 11.32 -6.67
C SER A 137 15.33 12.23 -5.91
N PHE A 138 14.19 12.53 -6.57
CA PHE A 138 13.07 13.21 -5.92
C PHE A 138 12.48 12.34 -4.79
N ASN A 139 12.26 11.05 -5.07
CA ASN A 139 11.85 10.07 -4.07
C ASN A 139 12.98 9.88 -3.05
N LYS A 140 12.63 9.83 -1.77
CA LYS A 140 13.56 9.66 -0.64
C LYS A 140 13.38 8.31 0.05
N GLN A 141 13.29 7.22 -0.71
CA GLN A 141 12.90 5.91 -0.18
C GLN A 141 13.86 5.43 0.93
N TRP A 142 15.14 5.80 0.88
CA TRP A 142 16.12 5.49 1.93
C TRP A 142 15.85 6.14 3.29
N THR A 143 14.92 7.10 3.37
CA THR A 143 14.46 7.72 4.63
C THR A 143 13.22 7.04 5.20
N SER A 144 12.74 5.99 4.53
CA SER A 144 11.48 5.37 4.89
C SER A 144 11.54 4.70 6.24
N ILE A 145 10.40 4.77 6.93
CA ILE A 145 10.08 3.97 8.10
C ILE A 145 8.82 3.17 7.79
N VAL A 146 8.54 2.13 8.56
CA VAL A 146 7.27 1.40 8.44
C VAL A 146 6.35 1.79 9.58
N ARG A 147 5.13 2.19 9.20
CA ARG A 147 4.04 2.53 10.09
C ARG A 147 3.01 1.43 10.14
N ARG A 148 2.19 1.46 11.20
CA ARG A 148 1.07 0.54 11.39
C ARG A 148 -0.13 1.25 12.01
N ARG A 149 -1.33 0.79 11.64
CA ARG A 149 -2.56 0.91 12.45
C ARG A 149 -3.19 -0.47 12.62
N ILE A 150 -3.90 -0.64 13.73
CA ILE A 150 -4.66 -1.86 14.01
C ILE A 150 -6.14 -1.50 14.14
N SER A 151 -6.98 -2.30 13.51
CA SER A 151 -8.42 -2.27 13.64
C SER A 151 -8.89 -3.50 14.41
N GLU A 152 -9.80 -3.28 15.35
CA GLU A 152 -10.45 -4.33 16.16
C GLU A 152 -11.87 -4.65 15.65
N ASP A 153 -12.33 -3.95 14.61
CA ASP A 153 -13.68 -4.03 14.06
C ASP A 153 -13.66 -4.28 12.55
N ASN A 154 -12.85 -5.23 12.08
CA ASN A 154 -12.77 -5.64 10.67
C ASN A 154 -12.41 -4.51 9.69
N GLY A 155 -11.64 -3.51 10.12
CA GLY A 155 -11.18 -2.38 9.30
C GLY A 155 -12.19 -1.22 9.20
N HIS A 156 -13.20 -1.16 10.07
CA HIS A 156 -14.16 -0.04 10.08
C HIS A 156 -13.58 1.20 10.75
N THR A 157 -12.93 1.01 11.89
CA THR A 157 -12.18 2.03 12.61
C THR A 157 -10.75 1.57 12.84
N TRP A 158 -9.86 2.53 13.08
CA TRP A 158 -8.43 2.27 13.17
C TRP A 158 -7.85 2.97 14.39
N GLY A 159 -7.03 2.26 15.16
CA GLY A 159 -6.25 2.79 16.27
C GLY A 159 -5.22 3.85 15.83
N PRO A 160 -4.35 4.33 16.73
CA PRO A 160 -3.37 5.36 16.40
C PRO A 160 -2.36 4.89 15.35
N ILE A 161 -1.74 5.84 14.65
CA ILE A 161 -0.58 5.58 13.79
C ILE A 161 0.63 5.33 14.68
N GLU A 162 1.24 4.16 14.54
CA GLU A 162 2.46 3.76 15.24
C GLU A 162 3.62 3.60 14.25
N VAL A 163 4.85 3.83 14.71
CA VAL A 163 6.05 3.42 13.97
C VAL A 163 6.38 1.98 14.36
N ALA A 164 6.11 1.03 13.46
CA ALA A 164 6.40 -0.38 13.68
C ALA A 164 7.89 -0.69 13.51
N PHE A 165 8.54 -0.07 12.52
CA PHE A 165 9.97 -0.20 12.28
C PHE A 165 10.56 1.17 11.91
N GLY A 166 11.46 1.68 12.76
CA GLY A 166 11.98 3.04 12.67
C GLY A 166 13.36 3.19 11.99
N LYS A 167 14.02 2.08 11.61
CA LYS A 167 15.33 2.14 10.94
C LYS A 167 15.14 2.76 9.54
N PRO A 168 15.87 3.84 9.18
CA PRO A 168 15.74 4.44 7.86
C PRO A 168 15.96 3.44 6.72
N GLY A 169 15.18 3.59 5.66
CA GLY A 169 15.16 2.68 4.51
C GLY A 169 14.24 1.48 4.71
N SER A 170 13.59 1.34 5.87
CA SER A 170 12.62 0.28 6.13
C SER A 170 11.49 0.31 5.10
N PHE A 171 11.39 -0.73 4.29
CA PHE A 171 10.45 -0.77 3.16
C PHE A 171 9.72 -2.11 3.09
N ILE A 172 8.42 -2.05 2.80
CA ILE A 172 7.54 -3.22 2.74
C ILE A 172 6.68 -3.22 1.49
N ARG A 173 6.38 -4.42 0.99
CA ARG A 173 5.39 -4.65 -0.09
C ARG A 173 4.61 -5.96 0.03
N GLN A 174 5.09 -6.93 0.82
CA GLN A 174 4.57 -8.29 0.84
C GLN A 174 3.95 -8.63 2.18
N ARG A 175 2.83 -9.37 2.17
CA ARG A 175 2.03 -9.77 3.34
C ARG A 175 2.85 -10.53 4.39
N ILE A 176 2.48 -10.35 5.66
CA ILE A 176 2.92 -11.22 6.75
C ILE A 176 2.36 -12.63 6.50
N VAL A 177 3.21 -13.64 6.72
CA VAL A 177 2.85 -15.06 6.64
C VAL A 177 2.96 -15.67 8.02
N VAL A 178 1.90 -16.33 8.48
CA VAL A 178 1.90 -17.10 9.73
C VAL A 178 2.34 -18.53 9.41
N MET A 179 3.42 -18.97 10.04
CA MET A 179 3.98 -20.31 9.89
C MET A 179 3.22 -21.35 10.73
N SER A 180 3.39 -22.63 10.42
CA SER A 180 2.77 -23.74 11.15
C SER A 180 3.23 -23.88 12.61
N ASN A 181 4.40 -23.32 12.96
CA ASN A 181 4.90 -23.25 14.33
C ASN A 181 4.36 -22.03 15.11
N GLY A 182 3.54 -21.18 14.48
CA GLY A 182 2.95 -19.98 15.08
C GLY A 182 3.77 -18.69 14.89
N ASP A 183 4.99 -18.77 14.36
CA ASP A 183 5.79 -17.57 14.08
C ASP A 183 5.20 -16.78 12.90
N TRP A 184 5.38 -15.47 12.95
CA TRP A 184 5.00 -14.56 11.87
C TRP A 184 6.25 -14.12 11.11
N ILE A 185 6.29 -14.35 9.81
CA ILE A 185 7.33 -13.84 8.91
C ILE A 185 6.79 -12.60 8.22
N PHE A 186 7.53 -11.50 8.32
CA PHE A 186 7.27 -10.27 7.60
C PHE A 186 8.44 -9.98 6.64
N PRO A 187 8.24 -10.18 5.32
CA PRO A 187 9.24 -9.83 4.33
C PRO A 187 9.47 -8.31 4.26
N PHE A 188 10.74 -7.94 4.20
CA PHE A 188 11.21 -6.56 4.32
C PHE A 188 12.40 -6.34 3.39
N TYR A 189 12.64 -5.09 3.00
CA TYR A 189 13.93 -4.71 2.43
C TYR A 189 14.33 -3.33 2.93
N TYR A 190 15.63 -3.06 2.90
CA TYR A 190 16.17 -1.75 3.17
C TYR A 190 16.50 -1.03 1.87
N SER A 191 15.83 0.09 1.64
CA SER A 191 16.17 1.00 0.56
C SER A 191 17.37 1.86 0.95
N LEU A 192 18.41 1.90 0.11
CA LEU A 192 19.64 2.66 0.40
C LEU A 192 19.75 3.90 -0.49
N GLU A 193 20.31 4.99 0.06
CA GLU A 193 20.50 6.24 -0.69
C GLU A 193 21.42 6.05 -1.90
N ALA A 194 22.45 5.22 -1.73
CA ALA A 194 23.40 4.87 -2.78
C ALA A 194 22.77 3.99 -3.89
N GLY A 195 21.65 3.33 -3.61
CA GLY A 195 21.07 2.27 -4.45
C GLY A 195 20.42 2.74 -5.76
N GLY A 196 20.29 4.05 -5.99
CA GLY A 196 19.71 4.58 -7.23
C GLY A 196 18.31 4.00 -7.52
N TRP A 197 18.00 3.74 -8.80
CA TRP A 197 16.72 3.11 -9.18
C TRP A 197 16.69 1.60 -8.97
N HIS A 198 17.84 0.92 -8.95
CA HIS A 198 17.99 -0.53 -8.70
C HIS A 198 19.48 -0.81 -8.39
N GLY A 199 19.83 -1.38 -7.23
CA GLY A 199 21.20 -1.92 -7.13
C GLY A 199 21.67 -2.42 -5.77
N ASP A 200 21.43 -1.67 -4.69
CA ASP A 200 22.09 -1.95 -3.40
C ASP A 200 21.10 -2.22 -2.25
N ASP A 201 19.80 -2.20 -2.54
CA ASP A 201 18.78 -2.57 -1.56
C ASP A 201 18.95 -4.05 -1.18
N TYR A 202 18.78 -4.38 0.10
CA TYR A 202 18.93 -5.75 0.58
C TYR A 202 17.70 -6.21 1.35
N THR A 203 17.40 -7.49 1.22
CA THR A 203 16.22 -8.12 1.83
C THR A 203 16.54 -8.62 3.23
N VAL A 204 15.59 -8.43 4.14
CA VAL A 204 15.60 -9.06 5.45
C VAL A 204 14.23 -9.68 5.74
N MET A 205 14.19 -10.64 6.64
CA MET A 205 12.96 -11.19 7.20
C MET A 205 12.84 -10.70 8.63
N GLN A 206 11.74 -10.04 8.97
CA GLN A 206 11.38 -9.79 10.37
C GLN A 206 10.56 -10.98 10.86
N ILE A 207 11.00 -11.65 11.91
CA ILE A 207 10.30 -12.80 12.48
C ILE A 207 9.81 -12.46 13.88
N SER A 208 8.54 -12.72 14.16
CA SER A 208 7.94 -12.58 15.48
C SER A 208 7.44 -13.93 15.98
N SER A 209 7.88 -14.32 17.19
CA SER A 209 7.41 -15.52 17.90
C SER A 209 6.36 -15.20 18.97
N ASP A 210 5.91 -13.94 19.05
CA ASP A 210 4.99 -13.44 20.08
C ASP A 210 3.79 -12.69 19.50
N GLN A 211 3.38 -13.09 18.29
CA GLN A 211 2.20 -12.56 17.58
C GLN A 211 2.32 -11.05 17.27
N GLY A 212 3.51 -10.66 16.77
CA GLY A 212 3.81 -9.33 16.27
C GLY A 212 4.04 -8.28 17.36
N LYS A 213 4.28 -8.68 18.61
CA LYS A 213 4.63 -7.76 19.71
C LYS A 213 6.10 -7.34 19.61
N THR A 214 6.99 -8.29 19.33
CA THR A 214 8.41 -8.07 19.06
C THR A 214 8.84 -8.78 17.79
N TRP A 215 9.90 -8.26 17.16
CA TRP A 215 10.41 -8.73 15.88
C TRP A 215 11.92 -8.87 15.95
N THR A 216 12.43 -9.96 15.38
CA THR A 216 13.87 -10.20 15.20
C THR A 216 14.19 -10.19 13.71
N GLU A 217 15.20 -9.40 13.32
CA GLU A 217 15.64 -9.27 11.95
C GLU A 217 16.61 -10.40 11.57
N TYR A 218 16.36 -11.03 10.42
CA TYR A 218 17.21 -12.04 9.82
C TYR A 218 17.60 -11.60 8.41
N PRO A 219 18.90 -11.42 8.10
CA PRO A 219 19.32 -11.08 6.75
C PRO A 219 19.03 -12.22 5.77
N VAL A 220 18.69 -11.88 4.53
CA VAL A 220 18.66 -12.84 3.42
C VAL A 220 20.01 -12.77 2.72
N PRO A 221 20.89 -13.79 2.84
CA PRO A 221 22.24 -13.70 2.29
C PRO A 221 22.22 -13.58 0.76
N ASN A 222 23.03 -12.67 0.23
CA ASN A 222 23.17 -12.41 -1.22
C ASN A 222 21.88 -12.00 -1.94
N SER A 223 20.95 -11.35 -1.22
CA SER A 223 19.76 -10.73 -1.81
C SER A 223 20.08 -9.46 -2.56
#